data_AF-E3NQF9-F1
#
_entry.id   AF-E3NQF9-F1
#
_cell.length_a   1.000
_cell.length_b   1.000
_cell.length_c   1.000
_cell.angle_alpha   90.00
_cell.angle_beta   90.00
_cell.angle_gamma   90.00
#
_symmetry.space_group_name_H-M   'P 1'
#
loop_
_entity.id
_entity.type
_entity.pdbx_description
1 polymer ?
#
loop_
_entity_poly.entity_id
_entity_poly.type
_entity_poly.pdbx_seq_one_letter_code
_entity_poly.pdbx_strand_id
1 'polypeptide(L)'
;MKSDRRQEASSNQFSSIFSFVSDRLRSVRQDMVMQNLDGKSTVILMEKMLPFYIETDGLCKMMVVPSYNPKLHDFQLEECFGRWHDEIKSSGDITPNSLISAAFFFRQLHRKPTLLHELFIFRPKLSQDTFNLIRSICSCFYSNNYYRFFCQFKSLDSLLRYSLSDSVFTLRQSAMRIISVAFKTSVARLPSKLLADWLGFPVNIDIFNVFLHLYNVIPDDQGNILVSAIKLVEIPYENLPSRQY
;
A
#
# COMPACT_ATOMS: atom_id res chain seq x y z
N MET A 1 9.98 -27.45 -16.68
CA MET A 1 8.91 -27.03 -15.76
C MET A 1 8.87 -27.96 -14.54
N LYS A 2 9.67 -27.68 -13.52
CA LYS A 2 9.41 -28.17 -12.15
C LYS A 2 9.04 -26.91 -11.38
N SER A 3 7.75 -26.62 -11.21
CA SER A 3 7.36 -25.64 -10.18
C SER A 3 7.86 -26.18 -8.85
N ASP A 4 8.45 -25.27 -8.09
CA ASP A 4 9.27 -25.59 -6.93
C ASP A 4 8.36 -26.06 -5.79
N ARG A 5 8.25 -27.38 -5.59
CA ARG A 5 7.46 -28.01 -4.50
C ARG A 5 7.74 -27.38 -3.12
N ARG A 6 8.91 -26.76 -2.92
CA ARG A 6 9.25 -26.00 -1.71
C ARG A 6 8.54 -24.65 -1.61
N GLN A 7 8.37 -23.93 -2.72
CA GLN A 7 7.57 -22.70 -2.77
C GLN A 7 6.07 -23.00 -2.56
N GLU A 8 5.56 -24.09 -3.15
CA GLU A 8 4.18 -24.53 -2.92
C GLU A 8 3.94 -24.95 -1.45
N ALA A 9 4.88 -25.68 -0.84
CA ALA A 9 4.82 -26.03 0.58
C ALA A 9 4.88 -24.79 1.49
N SER A 10 5.73 -23.81 1.18
CA SER A 10 5.81 -22.53 1.89
C SER A 10 4.52 -21.72 1.76
N SER A 11 3.88 -21.73 0.59
CA SER A 11 2.61 -21.04 0.34
C SER A 11 1.45 -21.70 1.10
N ASN A 12 1.40 -23.03 1.14
CA ASN A 12 0.37 -23.77 1.89
C ASN A 12 0.53 -23.63 3.41
N GLN A 13 1.77 -23.61 3.90
CA GLN A 13 2.07 -23.34 5.30
C GLN A 13 1.66 -21.91 5.68
N PHE A 14 2.02 -20.91 4.87
CA PHE A 14 1.57 -19.53 5.06
C PHE A 14 0.06 -19.43 5.06
N SER A 15 -0.62 -20.04 4.07
CA SER A 15 -2.07 -20.07 3.94
C SER A 15 -2.77 -20.58 5.21
N SER A 16 -2.23 -21.65 5.82
CA SER A 16 -2.79 -22.25 7.04
C SER A 16 -2.56 -21.36 8.28
N ILE A 17 -1.37 -20.79 8.42
CA ILE A 17 -1.04 -19.85 9.51
C ILE A 17 -1.90 -18.60 9.39
N PHE A 18 -2.02 -18.03 8.19
CA PHE A 18 -2.84 -16.86 7.90
C PHE A 18 -4.29 -17.10 8.31
N SER A 19 -4.90 -18.21 7.87
CA SER A 19 -6.29 -18.54 8.23
C SER A 19 -6.47 -18.69 9.74
N PHE A 20 -5.54 -19.35 10.42
CA PHE A 20 -5.60 -19.52 11.87
C PHE A 20 -5.51 -18.18 12.61
N VAL A 21 -4.50 -17.36 12.30
CA VAL A 21 -4.30 -16.07 12.99
C VAL A 21 -5.46 -15.12 12.69
N SER A 22 -5.91 -15.05 11.43
CA SER A 22 -7.03 -14.20 11.03
C SER A 22 -8.33 -14.55 11.77
N ASP A 23 -8.64 -15.84 11.91
CA ASP A 23 -9.82 -16.27 12.69
C ASP A 23 -9.67 -15.94 14.18
N ARG A 24 -8.48 -16.17 14.77
CA ARG A 24 -8.24 -15.85 16.19
C ARG A 24 -8.34 -14.36 16.46
N LEU A 25 -7.78 -13.51 15.61
CA LEU A 25 -7.90 -12.06 15.76
C LEU A 25 -9.36 -11.61 15.60
N ARG A 26 -10.11 -12.21 14.67
CA ARG A 26 -11.55 -11.98 14.54
C ARG A 26 -12.30 -12.33 15.83
N SER A 27 -12.03 -13.49 16.44
CA SER A 27 -12.63 -13.88 17.72
C SER A 27 -12.29 -12.91 18.85
N VAL A 28 -11.02 -12.48 18.97
CA VAL A 28 -10.64 -11.49 20.00
C VAL A 28 -11.43 -10.19 19.83
N ARG A 29 -11.57 -9.68 18.60
CA ARG A 29 -12.38 -8.48 18.36
C ARG A 29 -13.85 -8.66 18.73
N GLN A 30 -14.42 -9.84 18.47
CA GLN A 30 -15.80 -10.15 18.87
C GLN A 30 -15.94 -10.08 20.39
N ASP A 31 -15.02 -10.71 21.13
CA ASP A 31 -15.01 -10.67 22.60
C ASP A 31 -14.84 -9.23 23.13
N MET A 32 -13.98 -8.42 22.50
CA MET A 32 -13.81 -7.00 22.85
C MET A 32 -15.11 -6.20 22.71
N VAL A 33 -15.97 -6.52 21.73
CA VAL A 33 -17.30 -5.90 21.58
C VAL A 33 -18.23 -6.42 22.67
N MET A 34 -18.31 -7.74 22.86
CA MET A 34 -19.22 -8.37 23.83
C MET A 34 -18.96 -7.93 25.26
N GLN A 35 -17.70 -7.70 25.61
CA GLN A 35 -17.29 -7.25 26.94
C GLN A 35 -17.35 -5.73 27.12
N ASN A 36 -17.72 -4.98 26.07
CA ASN A 36 -17.71 -3.51 26.05
C ASN A 36 -16.38 -2.95 26.59
N LEU A 37 -15.27 -3.42 26.01
CA LEU A 37 -13.93 -3.10 26.48
C LEU A 37 -13.67 -1.58 26.46
N ASP A 38 -13.02 -1.06 27.49
CA ASP A 38 -12.70 0.37 27.58
C ASP A 38 -11.80 0.86 26.43
N GLY A 39 -11.83 2.17 26.16
CA GLY A 39 -11.14 2.74 25.00
C GLY A 39 -9.62 2.56 25.02
N LYS A 40 -8.98 2.63 26.20
CA LYS A 40 -7.52 2.45 26.30
C LYS A 40 -7.13 1.00 26.00
N SER A 41 -7.84 0.05 26.59
CA SER A 41 -7.62 -1.37 26.32
C SER A 41 -7.95 -1.72 24.86
N THR A 42 -8.99 -1.11 24.29
CA THR A 42 -9.35 -1.26 22.88
C THR A 42 -8.22 -0.80 21.96
N VAL A 43 -7.66 0.40 22.18
CA VAL A 43 -6.54 0.91 21.37
C VAL A 43 -5.32 -0.01 21.48
N ILE A 44 -4.95 -0.45 22.68
CA ILE A 44 -3.81 -1.36 22.89
C ILE A 44 -3.99 -2.67 22.11
N LEU A 45 -5.18 -3.27 22.12
CA LEU A 45 -5.45 -4.49 21.38
C LEU A 45 -5.43 -4.24 19.87
N MET A 46 -6.06 -3.17 19.39
CA MET A 46 -6.04 -2.83 17.96
C MET A 46 -4.62 -2.60 17.44
N GLU A 47 -3.79 -1.87 18.17
CA GLU A 47 -2.39 -1.63 17.79
C GLU A 47 -1.53 -2.90 17.75
N LYS A 48 -1.92 -3.95 18.48
CA LYS A 48 -1.28 -5.27 18.39
C LYS A 48 -1.77 -6.10 17.20
N MET A 49 -3.00 -5.89 16.75
CA MET A 49 -3.60 -6.62 15.63
C MET A 49 -3.28 -6.00 14.27
N LEU A 50 -3.26 -4.67 14.20
CA LEU A 50 -3.08 -3.92 12.96
C LEU A 50 -1.81 -4.29 12.19
N PRO A 51 -0.63 -4.53 12.82
CA PRO A 51 0.56 -4.97 12.11
C PRO A 51 0.31 -6.22 11.25
N PHE A 52 -0.33 -7.24 11.83
CA PHE A 52 -0.68 -8.47 11.10
C PHE A 52 -1.57 -8.17 9.90
N TYR A 53 -2.64 -7.38 10.08
CA TYR A 53 -3.55 -7.08 8.98
C TYR A 53 -2.89 -6.27 7.87
N ILE A 54 -2.06 -5.29 8.20
CA ILE A 54 -1.35 -4.46 7.22
C ILE A 54 -0.32 -5.29 6.45
N GLU A 55 0.51 -6.06 7.16
CA GLU A 55 1.56 -6.89 6.54
C GLU A 55 0.96 -7.93 5.61
N THR A 56 -0.07 -8.66 6.08
CA THR A 56 -0.70 -9.69 5.27
C THR A 56 -1.51 -9.12 4.11
N ASP A 57 -2.09 -7.92 4.23
CA ASP A 57 -2.71 -7.23 3.09
C ASP A 57 -1.67 -6.93 2.00
N GLY A 58 -0.52 -6.36 2.40
CA GLY A 58 0.57 -6.05 1.47
C GLY A 58 1.18 -7.30 0.83
N LEU A 59 1.48 -8.33 1.62
CA LEU A 59 2.05 -9.59 1.14
C LEU A 59 1.09 -10.29 0.18
N CYS A 60 -0.17 -10.52 0.57
CA CYS A 60 -1.13 -11.24 -0.27
C CYS A 60 -1.54 -10.48 -1.54
N LYS A 61 -1.25 -9.17 -1.63
CA LYS A 61 -1.36 -8.38 -2.87
C LYS A 61 -0.16 -8.54 -3.82
N MET A 62 0.89 -9.22 -3.39
CA MET A 62 2.11 -9.48 -4.17
C MET A 62 2.32 -10.96 -4.48
N MET A 63 1.73 -11.86 -3.68
CA MET A 63 1.80 -13.31 -3.84
C MET A 63 0.41 -13.94 -3.86
N VAL A 64 0.26 -15.06 -4.57
CA VAL A 64 -0.99 -15.82 -4.60
C VAL A 64 -1.13 -16.62 -3.30
N VAL A 65 -2.18 -16.34 -2.53
CA VAL A 65 -2.50 -17.05 -1.28
C VAL A 65 -3.93 -17.59 -1.38
N PRO A 66 -4.13 -18.92 -1.46
CA PRO A 66 -5.46 -19.49 -1.68
C PRO A 66 -6.51 -19.15 -0.62
N SER A 67 -6.08 -18.96 0.63
CA SER A 67 -6.99 -18.61 1.75
C SER A 67 -7.25 -17.12 1.90
N TYR A 68 -6.58 -16.26 1.12
CA TYR A 68 -6.74 -14.82 1.21
C TYR A 68 -7.94 -14.36 0.38
N ASN A 69 -8.91 -13.74 1.04
CA ASN A 69 -10.02 -13.05 0.40
C ASN A 69 -9.80 -11.53 0.53
N PRO A 70 -9.43 -10.82 -0.56
CA PRO A 70 -9.09 -9.40 -0.50
C PRO A 70 -10.21 -8.52 0.06
N LYS A 71 -11.48 -8.82 -0.29
CA LYS A 71 -12.63 -8.02 0.16
C LYS A 71 -12.89 -8.20 1.65
N LEU A 72 -12.85 -9.44 2.12
CA LEU A 72 -13.03 -9.74 3.55
C LEU A 72 -11.88 -9.15 4.37
N HIS A 73 -10.64 -9.27 3.88
CA HIS A 73 -9.47 -8.73 4.56
C HIS A 73 -9.50 -7.21 4.64
N ASP A 74 -9.85 -6.54 3.53
CA ASP A 74 -10.05 -5.09 3.48
C ASP A 74 -11.10 -4.64 4.50
N PHE A 75 -12.27 -5.30 4.52
CA PHE A 75 -13.32 -5.03 5.49
C PHE A 75 -12.81 -5.13 6.93
N GLN A 76 -12.12 -6.22 7.28
CA GLN A 76 -11.60 -6.43 8.64
C GLN A 76 -10.53 -5.40 9.04
N LEU A 77 -9.66 -5.01 8.11
CA LEU A 77 -8.64 -4.00 8.35
C LEU A 77 -9.27 -2.62 8.56
N GLU A 78 -10.24 -2.23 7.73
CA GLU A 78 -10.94 -0.95 7.88
C GLU A 78 -11.80 -0.91 9.15
N GLU A 79 -12.44 -2.02 9.55
CA GLU A 79 -13.11 -2.09 10.85
C GLU A 79 -12.14 -1.86 12.02
N CYS A 80 -10.94 -2.46 11.97
CA CYS A 80 -9.92 -2.25 13.01
C CYS A 80 -9.46 -0.80 13.05
N PHE A 81 -9.14 -0.22 11.89
CA PHE A 81 -8.70 1.17 11.81
C PHE A 81 -9.79 2.15 12.21
N GLY A 82 -11.04 1.91 11.80
CA GLY A 82 -12.19 2.73 12.17
C GLY A 82 -12.37 2.76 13.69
N ARG A 83 -12.41 1.58 14.33
CA ARG A 83 -12.53 1.49 15.78
C ARG A 83 -11.33 2.12 16.50
N TRP A 84 -10.10 1.84 16.06
CA TRP A 84 -8.89 2.47 16.61
C TRP A 84 -8.96 4.00 16.53
N HIS A 85 -9.34 4.54 15.37
CA HIS A 85 -9.43 5.97 15.14
C HIS A 85 -10.52 6.63 15.99
N ASP A 86 -11.69 6.02 16.10
CA ASP A 86 -12.82 6.53 16.89
C ASP A 86 -12.49 6.61 18.38
N GLU A 87 -11.79 5.62 18.92
CA GLU A 87 -11.34 5.64 20.33
C GLU A 87 -10.33 6.76 20.60
N ILE A 88 -9.36 6.97 19.71
CA ILE A 88 -8.36 8.03 19.87
C ILE A 88 -8.99 9.41 19.73
N LYS A 89 -9.97 9.55 18.84
CA LYS A 89 -10.71 10.80 18.66
C LYS A 89 -11.59 11.11 19.86
N SER A 90 -12.21 10.10 20.46
CA SER A 90 -13.13 10.25 21.59
C SER A 90 -12.39 10.46 22.92
N SER A 91 -11.17 9.97 23.05
CA SER A 91 -10.37 10.10 24.28
C SER A 91 -9.30 11.17 24.16
N GLY A 92 -9.27 12.14 25.10
CA GLY A 92 -8.22 13.16 25.19
C GLY A 92 -6.85 12.59 25.58
N ASP A 93 -6.83 11.54 26.42
CA ASP A 93 -5.63 11.10 27.14
C ASP A 93 -4.89 9.94 26.47
N ILE A 94 -5.47 9.32 25.44
CA ILE A 94 -4.81 8.26 24.70
C ILE A 94 -3.78 8.86 23.74
N THR A 95 -2.52 8.46 23.91
CA THR A 95 -1.43 8.73 22.97
C THR A 95 -1.26 7.51 22.06
N PRO A 96 -1.52 7.64 20.75
CA PRO A 96 -1.44 6.51 19.83
C PRO A 96 0.00 6.14 19.47
N ASN A 97 0.20 4.89 19.08
CA ASN A 97 1.45 4.44 18.50
C ASN A 97 1.73 5.20 17.20
N SER A 98 2.93 5.78 17.10
CA SER A 98 3.35 6.62 15.97
C SER A 98 3.39 5.86 14.64
N LEU A 99 3.82 4.60 14.66
CA LEU A 99 3.90 3.76 13.46
C LEU A 99 2.50 3.39 12.96
N ILE A 100 1.60 3.00 13.87
CA ILE A 100 0.20 2.69 13.54
C ILE A 100 -0.54 3.94 13.04
N SER A 101 -0.27 5.09 13.66
CA SER A 101 -0.82 6.37 13.19
C SER A 101 -0.40 6.68 11.77
N ALA A 102 0.89 6.55 11.44
CA ALA A 102 1.36 6.75 10.08
C ALA A 102 0.72 5.74 9.09
N ALA A 103 0.63 4.47 9.48
CA ALA A 103 0.01 3.43 8.67
C ALA A 103 -1.48 3.70 8.39
N PHE A 104 -2.23 4.23 9.36
CA PHE A 104 -3.63 4.65 9.17
C PHE A 104 -3.75 5.71 8.07
N PHE A 105 -2.97 6.80 8.17
CA PHE A 105 -3.02 7.86 7.16
C PHE A 105 -2.60 7.35 5.78
N PHE A 106 -1.57 6.51 5.71
CA PHE A 106 -1.11 5.91 4.47
C PHE A 106 -2.17 5.00 3.84
N ARG A 107 -2.89 4.21 4.65
CA ARG A 107 -4.01 3.38 4.21
C ARG A 107 -5.12 4.22 3.59
N GLN A 108 -5.47 5.35 4.21
CA GLN A 108 -6.58 6.19 3.75
C GLN A 108 -6.22 7.09 2.55
N LEU A 109 -4.93 7.20 2.20
CA LEU A 109 -4.41 8.19 1.26
C LEU A 109 -5.07 8.16 -0.13
N HIS A 110 -5.29 6.97 -0.67
CA HIS A 110 -5.97 6.79 -1.97
C HIS A 110 -7.50 6.86 -1.88
N ARG A 111 -8.07 6.85 -0.67
CA ARG A 111 -9.52 6.73 -0.41
C ARG A 111 -10.16 8.07 -0.08
N LYS A 112 -9.45 8.92 0.66
CA LYS A 112 -10.00 10.16 1.21
C LYS A 112 -9.30 11.37 0.59
N PRO A 113 -9.94 12.17 -0.26
CA PRO A 113 -9.34 13.41 -0.78
C PRO A 113 -9.12 14.47 0.31
N THR A 114 -9.85 14.37 1.43
CA THR A 114 -9.80 15.29 2.57
C THR A 114 -8.80 14.87 3.66
N LEU A 115 -7.96 13.85 3.42
CA LEU A 115 -7.10 13.27 4.45
C LEU A 115 -6.12 14.28 5.06
N LEU A 116 -5.64 15.27 4.30
CA LEU A 116 -4.78 16.32 4.85
C LEU A 116 -5.50 17.12 5.95
N HIS A 117 -6.79 17.41 5.77
CA HIS A 117 -7.58 18.10 6.80
C HIS A 117 -7.71 17.23 8.06
N GLU A 118 -7.98 15.94 7.89
CA GLU A 118 -8.02 14.96 8.98
C GLU A 118 -6.68 14.89 9.73
N LEU A 119 -5.55 14.94 9.01
CA LEU A 119 -4.21 14.97 9.59
C LEU A 119 -3.98 16.22 10.46
N PHE A 120 -4.45 17.39 10.02
CA PHE A 120 -4.33 18.62 10.81
C PHE A 120 -5.20 18.58 12.06
N ILE A 121 -6.40 18.00 12.00
CA ILE A 121 -7.24 17.77 13.19
C ILE A 121 -6.53 16.80 14.15
N PHE A 122 -5.91 15.75 13.63
CA PHE A 122 -5.22 14.72 14.43
C PHE A 122 -3.84 15.17 14.95
N ARG A 123 -3.34 16.34 14.53
CA ARG A 123 -2.01 16.87 14.91
C ARG A 123 -1.70 16.80 16.41
N PRO A 124 -2.62 17.11 17.35
CA PRO A 124 -2.31 17.07 18.79
C PRO A 124 -1.92 15.68 19.29
N LYS A 125 -2.32 14.62 18.58
CA LYS A 125 -2.05 13.22 18.92
C LYS A 125 -0.74 12.67 18.35
N LEU A 126 -0.03 13.47 17.55
CA LEU A 126 1.16 13.05 16.83
C LEU A 126 2.42 13.74 17.33
N SER A 127 3.52 12.98 17.31
CA SER A 127 4.86 13.56 17.39
C SER A 127 5.13 14.44 16.17
N GLN A 128 6.08 15.37 16.31
CA GLN A 128 6.46 16.26 15.21
C GLN A 128 7.01 15.49 13.99
N ASP A 129 7.78 14.44 14.24
CA ASP A 129 8.39 13.62 13.19
C ASP A 129 7.36 12.79 12.44
N THR A 130 6.44 12.14 13.18
CA THR A 130 5.34 11.38 12.59
C THR A 130 4.43 12.28 11.75
N PHE A 131 4.08 13.46 12.25
CA PHE A 131 3.28 14.42 11.50
C PHE A 131 4.00 14.88 10.21
N ASN A 132 5.28 15.21 10.29
CA ASN A 132 6.07 15.65 9.14
C ASN A 132 6.21 14.56 8.08
N LEU A 133 6.42 13.31 8.50
CA LEU A 133 6.47 12.15 7.63
C LEU A 133 5.16 11.97 6.88
N ILE A 134 4.03 11.91 7.61
CA ILE A 134 2.71 11.71 7.01
C ILE A 134 2.40 12.85 6.04
N ARG A 135 2.57 14.10 6.48
CA ARG A 135 2.30 15.28 5.66
C ARG A 135 3.13 15.26 4.38
N SER A 136 4.41 14.91 4.46
CA SER A 136 5.30 14.87 3.29
C SER A 136 4.81 13.85 2.25
N ILE A 137 4.50 12.63 2.67
CA ILE A 137 4.00 11.57 1.78
C ILE A 137 2.64 11.97 1.18
N CYS A 138 1.70 12.46 2.00
CA CYS A 138 0.40 12.94 1.53
C CYS A 138 0.56 14.05 0.49
N SER A 139 1.41 15.05 0.75
CA SER A 139 1.66 16.14 -0.20
C SER A 139 2.24 15.63 -1.51
N CYS A 140 3.18 14.67 -1.49
CA CYS A 140 3.74 14.10 -2.72
C CYS A 140 2.66 13.37 -3.54
N PHE A 141 1.80 12.60 -2.87
CA PHE A 141 0.72 11.86 -3.52
C PHE A 141 -0.30 12.80 -4.18
N TYR A 142 -0.84 13.78 -3.44
CA TYR A 142 -1.84 14.70 -3.99
C TYR A 142 -1.30 15.63 -5.08
N SER A 143 -0.01 15.97 -5.04
CA SER A 143 0.64 16.76 -6.09
C SER A 143 1.10 15.94 -7.30
N ASN A 144 0.84 14.62 -7.33
CA ASN A 144 1.38 13.70 -8.32
C ASN A 144 2.91 13.78 -8.47
N ASN A 145 3.62 14.16 -7.41
CA ASN A 145 5.08 14.14 -7.38
C ASN A 145 5.57 12.72 -7.11
N TYR A 146 5.38 11.85 -8.10
CA TYR A 146 5.69 10.42 -8.02
C TYR A 146 7.17 10.17 -7.72
N TYR A 147 8.08 10.93 -8.33
CA TYR A 147 9.52 10.78 -8.07
C TYR A 147 9.84 10.99 -6.58
N ARG A 148 9.40 12.13 -6.00
CA ARG A 148 9.65 12.40 -4.58
C ARG A 148 8.93 11.42 -3.66
N PHE A 149 7.71 11.02 -4.01
CA PHE A 149 6.99 9.97 -3.30
C PHE A 149 7.79 8.68 -3.24
N PHE A 150 8.29 8.17 -4.39
CA PHE A 150 9.02 6.91 -4.45
C PHE A 150 10.41 6.99 -3.81
N CYS A 151 11.07 8.15 -3.85
CA CYS A 151 12.30 8.37 -3.08
C CYS A 151 12.07 8.21 -1.57
N GLN A 152 10.96 8.76 -1.05
CA GLN A 152 10.61 8.61 0.37
C GLN A 152 10.12 7.21 0.68
N PHE A 153 9.32 6.61 -0.20
CA PHE A 153 8.80 5.25 -0.06
C PHE A 153 9.91 4.21 0.15
N LYS A 154 11.02 4.32 -0.60
CA LYS A 154 12.18 3.42 -0.49
C LYS A 154 12.84 3.45 0.89
N SER A 155 12.74 4.55 1.63
CA SER A 155 13.32 4.68 2.98
C SER A 155 12.35 4.31 4.10
N LEU A 156 11.12 3.91 3.78
CA LEU A 156 10.12 3.55 4.79
C LEU A 156 10.34 2.13 5.35
N ASP A 157 9.94 1.96 6.60
CA ASP A 157 9.77 0.63 7.21
C ASP A 157 8.78 -0.23 6.39
N SER A 158 8.93 -1.55 6.45
CA SER A 158 8.09 -2.50 5.70
C SER A 158 6.60 -2.31 5.99
N LEU A 159 6.22 -2.10 7.26
CA LEU A 159 4.81 -1.95 7.62
C LEU A 159 4.18 -0.74 6.93
N LEU A 160 4.91 0.38 6.90
CA LEU A 160 4.47 1.59 6.24
C LEU A 160 4.41 1.43 4.72
N ARG A 161 5.34 0.69 4.11
CA ARG A 161 5.27 0.35 2.68
C ARG A 161 4.02 -0.46 2.35
N TYR A 162 3.69 -1.47 3.17
CA TYR A 162 2.47 -2.26 2.99
C TYR A 162 1.20 -1.42 3.09
N SER A 163 1.14 -0.49 4.04
CA SER A 163 0.00 0.44 4.17
C SER A 163 -0.19 1.36 2.95
N LEU A 164 0.85 1.61 2.15
CA LEU A 164 0.83 2.41 0.92
C LEU A 164 0.59 1.59 -0.35
N SER A 165 0.38 0.26 -0.27
CA SER A 165 0.30 -0.62 -1.46
C SER A 165 -0.69 -0.15 -2.54
N ASP A 166 -1.87 0.31 -2.14
CA ASP A 166 -2.89 0.84 -3.04
C ASP A 166 -2.55 2.24 -3.59
N SER A 167 -1.91 3.07 -2.76
CA SER A 167 -1.41 4.38 -3.19
C SER A 167 -0.27 4.26 -4.20
N VAL A 168 0.64 3.29 -4.03
CA VAL A 168 1.70 2.98 -5.00
C VAL A 168 1.09 2.63 -6.35
N PHE A 169 0.12 1.71 -6.37
CA PHE A 169 -0.58 1.32 -7.58
C PHE A 169 -1.26 2.51 -8.27
N THR A 170 -1.99 3.31 -7.49
CA THR A 170 -2.72 4.49 -7.98
C THR A 170 -1.76 5.53 -8.57
N LEU A 171 -0.65 5.79 -7.88
CA LEU A 171 0.32 6.80 -8.29
C LEU A 171 1.10 6.37 -9.53
N ARG A 172 1.46 5.07 -9.67
CA ARG A 172 2.06 4.53 -10.89
C ARG A 172 1.15 4.71 -12.10
N GLN A 173 -0.14 4.42 -11.96
CA GLN A 173 -1.10 4.64 -13.03
C GLN A 173 -1.21 6.12 -13.42
N SER A 174 -1.28 7.01 -12.42
CA SER A 174 -1.31 8.46 -12.67
C SER A 174 -0.03 8.94 -13.37
N ALA A 175 1.14 8.47 -12.93
CA ALA A 175 2.42 8.81 -13.54
C ALA A 175 2.51 8.37 -15.01
N MET A 176 2.06 7.15 -15.34
CA MET A 176 2.01 6.68 -16.73
C MET A 176 1.10 7.55 -17.60
N ARG A 177 -0.05 7.99 -17.08
CA ARG A 177 -0.93 8.95 -17.76
C ARG A 177 -0.20 10.29 -18.00
N ILE A 178 0.40 10.86 -16.97
CA ILE A 178 1.15 12.13 -17.07
C ILE A 178 2.26 12.02 -18.11
N ILE A 179 3.07 10.96 -18.06
CA ILE A 179 4.18 10.74 -19.00
C ILE A 179 3.67 10.62 -20.44
N SER A 180 2.61 9.84 -20.66
CA SER A 180 2.03 9.64 -21.99
C SER A 180 1.54 10.94 -22.64
N VAL A 181 1.10 11.90 -21.83
CA VAL A 181 0.61 13.21 -22.29
C VAL A 181 1.74 14.21 -22.42
N ALA A 182 2.60 14.32 -21.41
CA ALA A 182 3.67 15.31 -21.35
C ALA A 182 4.75 15.09 -22.43
N PHE A 183 5.03 13.83 -22.77
CA PHE A 183 6.03 13.47 -23.78
C PHE A 183 5.40 12.99 -25.09
N LYS A 184 4.14 13.34 -25.36
CA LYS A 184 3.38 12.85 -26.53
C LYS A 184 3.97 13.37 -27.85
N THR A 185 4.89 12.61 -28.41
CA THR A 185 5.39 12.77 -29.78
C THR A 185 5.61 11.39 -30.40
N SER A 186 5.59 11.30 -31.72
CA SER A 186 5.79 10.02 -32.44
C SER A 186 7.19 9.42 -32.27
N VAL A 187 8.15 10.20 -31.77
CA VAL A 187 9.58 9.83 -31.69
C VAL A 187 10.15 9.85 -30.27
N ALA A 188 9.42 10.34 -29.27
CA ALA A 188 9.92 10.42 -27.89
C ALA A 188 10.20 9.03 -27.34
N ARG A 189 11.46 8.84 -26.92
CA ARG A 189 11.96 7.62 -26.29
C ARG A 189 12.42 7.94 -24.88
N LEU A 190 12.03 7.09 -23.92
CA LEU A 190 12.48 7.19 -22.53
C LEU A 190 13.23 5.92 -22.14
N PRO A 191 14.39 6.02 -21.46
CA PRO A 191 15.08 4.83 -20.96
C PRO A 191 14.20 4.08 -19.95
N SER A 192 13.96 2.78 -20.19
CA SER A 192 13.11 1.95 -19.33
C SER A 192 13.62 1.91 -17.88
N LYS A 193 14.94 1.82 -17.68
CA LYS A 193 15.57 1.82 -16.35
C LYS A 193 15.34 3.11 -15.59
N LEU A 194 15.38 4.26 -16.28
CA LEU A 194 15.12 5.56 -15.67
C LEU A 194 13.66 5.66 -15.21
N LEU A 195 12.73 5.19 -16.06
CA LEU A 195 11.32 5.17 -15.71
C LEU A 195 11.02 4.19 -14.56
N ALA A 196 11.65 3.01 -14.55
CA ALA A 196 11.53 2.05 -13.46
C ALA A 196 11.95 2.68 -12.12
N ASP A 197 13.07 3.42 -12.11
CA ASP A 197 13.56 4.10 -10.92
C ASP A 197 12.60 5.20 -10.44
N TRP A 198 12.09 6.03 -11.36
CA TRP A 198 11.11 7.08 -11.06
C TRP A 198 9.82 6.54 -10.46
N LEU A 199 9.40 5.34 -10.87
CA LEU A 199 8.18 4.68 -10.42
C LEU A 199 8.41 3.71 -9.24
N GLY A 200 9.60 3.75 -8.65
CA GLY A 200 9.96 2.99 -7.46
C GLY A 200 9.89 1.48 -7.67
N PHE A 201 10.23 0.99 -8.86
CA PHE A 201 10.45 -0.44 -9.08
C PHE A 201 11.83 -0.86 -8.54
N PRO A 202 12.00 -2.13 -8.14
CA PRO A 202 13.29 -2.65 -7.75
C PRO A 202 14.25 -2.66 -8.94
N VAL A 203 15.55 -2.81 -8.66
CA VAL A 203 16.62 -2.85 -9.67
C VAL A 203 16.39 -3.97 -10.71
N ASN A 204 15.69 -5.04 -10.32
CA ASN A 204 15.26 -6.07 -11.26
C ASN A 204 14.18 -5.50 -12.21
N ILE A 205 14.58 -5.30 -13.46
CA ILE A 205 13.73 -4.77 -14.54
C ILE A 205 12.60 -5.73 -14.94
N ASP A 206 12.66 -7.01 -14.60
CA ASP A 206 11.67 -8.01 -15.00
C ASP A 206 10.26 -7.63 -14.54
N ILE A 207 10.13 -7.20 -13.28
CA ILE A 207 8.86 -6.75 -12.70
C ILE A 207 8.34 -5.52 -13.45
N PHE A 208 9.23 -4.59 -13.78
CA PHE A 208 8.88 -3.39 -14.54
C PHE A 208 8.47 -3.72 -15.98
N ASN A 209 9.11 -4.70 -16.63
CA ASN A 209 8.72 -5.16 -17.96
C ASN A 209 7.31 -5.76 -17.95
N VAL A 210 6.97 -6.56 -16.93
CA VAL A 210 5.60 -7.06 -16.75
C VAL A 210 4.60 -5.90 -16.56
N PHE A 211 4.99 -4.86 -15.81
CA PHE A 211 4.18 -3.65 -15.68
C PHE A 211 4.00 -2.91 -17.02
N LEU A 212 5.05 -2.76 -17.84
CA LEU A 212 4.98 -2.13 -19.16
C LEU A 212 4.08 -2.90 -20.14
N HIS A 213 4.02 -4.23 -20.04
CA HIS A 213 3.11 -5.05 -20.84
C HIS A 213 1.63 -4.70 -20.59
N LEU A 214 1.27 -4.21 -19.40
CA LEU A 214 -0.08 -3.72 -19.12
C LEU A 214 -0.47 -2.51 -19.98
N TYR A 215 0.52 -1.76 -20.46
CA TYR A 215 0.36 -0.62 -21.35
C TYR A 215 0.68 -0.95 -22.81
N ASN A 216 0.85 -2.24 -23.15
CA ASN A 216 1.27 -2.73 -24.46
C ASN A 216 2.60 -2.13 -24.96
N VAL A 217 3.52 -1.85 -24.03
CA VAL A 217 4.82 -1.27 -24.33
C VAL A 217 5.91 -2.31 -24.09
N ILE A 218 6.85 -2.40 -25.02
CA ILE A 218 8.04 -3.25 -24.93
C ILE A 218 9.27 -2.36 -25.16
N PRO A 219 10.31 -2.46 -24.32
CA PRO A 219 11.57 -1.77 -24.59
C PRO A 219 12.21 -2.23 -25.91
N ASP A 220 12.83 -1.31 -26.64
CA ASP A 220 13.64 -1.62 -27.83
C ASP A 220 14.99 -2.25 -27.46
N ASP A 221 15.81 -2.60 -28.46
CA ASP A 221 17.13 -3.23 -28.26
C ASP A 221 18.10 -2.35 -27.44
N GLN A 222 17.84 -1.05 -27.35
CA GLN A 222 18.62 -0.10 -26.55
C GLN A 222 18.03 0.08 -25.14
N GLY A 223 16.94 -0.62 -24.82
CA GLY A 223 16.24 -0.53 -23.54
C GLY A 223 15.37 0.71 -23.40
N ASN A 224 14.99 1.36 -24.50
CA ASN A 224 14.12 2.53 -24.48
C ASN A 224 12.67 2.16 -24.77
N ILE A 225 11.73 2.88 -24.14
CA ILE A 225 10.31 2.77 -24.44
C ILE A 225 9.87 3.90 -25.36
N LEU A 226 9.04 3.58 -26.35
CA LEU A 226 8.39 4.57 -27.20
C LEU A 226 7.15 5.12 -26.48
N VAL A 227 7.14 6.42 -26.15
CA VAL A 227 6.04 7.03 -25.37
C VAL A 227 4.71 6.97 -26.12
N SER A 228 4.72 7.16 -27.44
CA SER A 228 3.51 7.07 -28.27
C SER A 228 2.88 5.68 -28.32
N ALA A 229 3.61 4.63 -27.92
CA ALA A 229 3.09 3.27 -27.84
C ALA A 229 2.32 3.00 -26.53
N ILE A 230 2.39 3.89 -25.53
CA ILE A 230 1.70 3.73 -24.25
C ILE A 230 0.19 3.75 -24.49
N LYS A 231 -0.46 2.59 -24.35
CA LYS A 231 -1.91 2.48 -24.35
C LYS A 231 -2.42 2.56 -22.93
N LEU A 232 -3.10 3.66 -22.62
CA LEU A 232 -3.76 3.83 -21.32
C LEU A 232 -4.98 2.92 -21.27
N VAL A 233 -4.87 1.85 -20.48
CA VAL A 233 -5.98 0.93 -20.16
C VAL A 233 -6.26 1.04 -18.68
N GLU A 234 -7.53 0.83 -18.28
CA GLU A 234 -7.85 0.61 -16.88
C GLU A 234 -7.26 -0.72 -16.42
N ILE A 235 -6.25 -0.66 -15.55
CA ILE A 235 -5.63 -1.85 -15.00
C ILE A 235 -6.48 -2.35 -13.85
N PRO A 236 -6.95 -3.62 -13.87
CA PRO A 236 -7.73 -4.17 -12.77
C PRO A 236 -6.97 -4.12 -11.45
N TYR A 237 -7.70 -3.89 -10.36
CA TYR A 237 -7.15 -3.82 -9.00
C TYR A 237 -6.36 -5.08 -8.59
N GLU A 238 -6.71 -6.24 -9.14
CA GLU A 238 -6.13 -7.56 -8.83
C GLU A 238 -4.77 -7.83 -9.51
N ASN A 239 -4.26 -6.88 -10.31
CA ASN A 239 -3.02 -7.08 -11.06
C ASN A 239 -1.78 -7.03 -10.14
N LEU A 240 -1.27 -8.21 -9.77
CA LEU A 240 -0.10 -8.37 -8.87
C LEU A 240 1.16 -7.61 -9.34
N PRO A 241 1.59 -7.68 -10.62
CA PRO A 241 2.82 -7.01 -11.07
C PRO A 241 2.87 -5.50 -10.82
N SER A 242 1.72 -4.83 -10.98
CA SER A 242 1.62 -3.38 -10.76
C SER A 242 1.83 -2.95 -9.31
N ARG A 243 1.75 -3.89 -8.37
CA ARG A 243 1.83 -3.68 -6.93
C ARG A 243 3.18 -4.07 -6.33
N GLN A 244 4.02 -4.78 -7.07
CA GLN A 244 5.33 -5.23 -6.58
C GLN A 244 6.31 -4.05 -6.45
N TYR A 245 7.10 -4.04 -5.38
CA TYR A 245 8.13 -3.05 -5.09
C TYR A 245 9.24 -3.64 -4.23
#